data_AF-A0A7C3WB59-F1
#
_entry.id   AF-A0A7C3WB59-F1
#
_cell.length_a   1.000
_cell.length_b   1.000
_cell.length_c   1.000
_cell.angle_alpha   90.00
_cell.angle_beta   90.00
_cell.angle_gamma   90.00
#
_symmetry.space_group_name_H-M   'P 1'
#
loop_
_entity.id
_entity.type
_entity.pdbx_description
1 polymer ?
#
loop_
_entity_poly.entity_id
_entity_poly.type
_entity_poly.pdbx_seq_one_letter_code
_entity_poly.pdbx_strand_id
1 'polypeptide(L)' 'MNAWLETASGVRVPLHAVCTIGRSAKNTLVLSDTAISRRHALIHAQAQQEHWLVDLGSSNGIHLNG' A
#
# COMPACT_ATOMS: atom_id res chain seq x y z
N MET A 1 -1.47 16.62 9.50
CA MET A 1 -0.19 15.88 9.42
C MET A 1 -0.22 15.08 8.12
N ASN A 2 0.87 15.04 7.36
CA ASN A 2 0.90 14.35 6.06
C ASN A 2 1.57 12.98 6.23
N ALA A 3 0.89 11.90 5.83
CA ALA A 3 1.46 10.55 5.80
C ALA A 3 1.97 10.21 4.39
N TRP A 4 2.99 9.36 4.30
CA TRP A 4 3.53 8.87 3.04
C TRP A 4 3.94 7.41 3.16
N LEU A 5 3.98 6.74 2.02
CA LEU A 5 4.71 5.49 1.84
C LEU A 5 6.13 5.82 1.44
N GLU A 6 7.10 5.04 1.93
CA GLU A 6 8.49 5.15 1.52
C GLU A 6 8.92 3.82 0.90
N THR A 7 9.40 3.86 -0.34
CA THR A 7 9.93 2.66 -0.99
C THR A 7 11.35 2.37 -0.49
N ALA A 8 11.86 1.16 -0.74
CA ALA A 8 13.24 0.81 -0.42
C ALA A 8 14.29 1.73 -1.09
N SER A 9 13.93 2.37 -2.21
CA SER A 9 14.78 3.35 -2.89
C SER A 9 14.66 4.77 -2.33
N GLY A 10 13.96 4.96 -1.20
CA GLY A 10 13.74 6.25 -0.54
C GLY A 10 12.69 7.15 -1.22
N VAL A 11 11.93 6.63 -2.19
CA VAL A 11 10.89 7.42 -2.86
C VAL A 11 9.69 7.54 -1.94
N ARG A 12 9.26 8.78 -1.69
CA ARG A 12 8.08 9.08 -0.88
C ARG A 12 6.85 9.25 -1.76
N VAL A 13 5.83 8.45 -1.48
CA VAL A 13 4.53 8.52 -2.14
C VAL A 13 3.51 9.06 -1.14
N PRO A 14 2.96 10.28 -1.32
CA PRO A 14 2.00 10.83 -0.39
C PRO A 14 0.74 9.95 -0.31
N LEU A 15 0.26 9.72 0.91
CA LEU A 15 -1.01 9.04 1.13
C LEU A 15 -2.15 10.05 1.02
N HIS A 16 -3.00 9.85 0.02
CA HIS A 16 -4.25 10.59 -0.17
C HIS A 16 -5.43 9.82 0.42
N ALA A 17 -6.59 9.82 -0.24
CA ALA A 17 -7.79 9.11 0.21
C ALA A 17 -7.61 7.58 0.14
N VAL A 18 -7.47 7.01 -1.05
CA VAL A 18 -7.28 5.57 -1.25
C VAL A 18 -5.99 5.33 -2.03
N CYS A 19 -5.11 4.49 -1.48
CA CYS A 19 -3.91 4.01 -2.15
C CYS A 19 -4.03 2.49 -2.32
N THR A 20 -4.07 2.01 -3.56
CA THR A 20 -4.05 0.58 -3.86
C THR A 20 -2.62 0.11 -4.11
N ILE A 21 -2.27 -1.08 -3.60
CA ILE A 21 -0.91 -1.63 -3.68
C ILE A 21 -0.99 -3.01 -4.32
N GLY A 22 -0.13 -3.27 -5.30
CA GLY A 22 0.00 -4.60 -5.90
C GLY A 22 0.84 -4.59 -7.18
N ARG A 23 1.14 -5.79 -7.72
CA ARG A 23 1.99 -5.89 -8.92
C ARG A 23 1.30 -5.55 -10.25
N SER A 24 -0.02 -5.45 -10.26
CA SER A 24 -0.73 -5.01 -11.46
C SER A 24 -0.52 -3.52 -11.69
N ALA A 25 -0.31 -3.12 -12.94
CA ALA A 25 -0.24 -1.71 -13.36
C ALA A 25 -1.52 -0.90 -13.07
N LYS A 26 -2.59 -1.54 -12.61
CA LYS A 26 -3.85 -0.90 -12.21
C LYS A 26 -3.83 -0.34 -10.77
N ASN A 27 -2.79 -0.63 -9.98
CA ASN A 27 -2.68 -0.13 -8.62
C ASN A 27 -2.03 1.26 -8.58
N THR A 28 -2.32 2.01 -7.52
CA THR A 28 -1.70 3.31 -7.23
C THR A 28 -0.20 3.17 -7.00
N LEU A 29 0.20 2.19 -6.18
CA LEU A 29 1.59 1.81 -5.97
C LEU A 29 1.83 0.43 -6.60
N VAL A 30 2.56 0.45 -7.70
CA VAL A 30 2.92 -0.77 -8.42
C VAL A 30 4.24 -1.30 -7.87
N LEU A 31 4.21 -2.52 -7.34
CA LEU A 31 5.40 -3.25 -6.90
C LEU A 31 5.61 -4.45 -7.81
N SER A 32 6.59 -4.36 -8.71
CA SER A 32 6.84 -5.33 -9.80
C SER A 32 7.50 -6.64 -9.34
N ASP A 33 7.10 -7.16 -8.17
CA ASP A 33 7.63 -8.39 -7.59
C ASP A 33 6.59 -9.53 -7.69
N THR A 34 7.05 -10.72 -8.03
CA THR A 34 6.24 -11.95 -8.09
C THR A 34 5.65 -12.35 -6.74
N ALA A 35 6.29 -11.99 -5.62
CA ALA A 35 5.79 -12.21 -4.27
C ALA A 35 4.58 -11.33 -3.93
N ILE A 36 4.30 -10.31 -4.74
CA ILE A 36 3.18 -9.39 -4.51
C ILE A 36 1.98 -9.80 -5.37
N SER A 37 0.82 -10.04 -4.77
CA SER A 37 -0.43 -10.27 -5.49
C SER A 37 -0.81 -9.12 -6.43
N ARG A 38 -1.58 -9.43 -7.50
CA ARG A 38 -2.02 -8.43 -8.50
C ARG A 38 -2.76 -7.25 -7.86
N ARG A 39 -3.60 -7.54 -6.87
CA ARG A 39 -4.20 -6.59 -5.92
C ARG A 39 -3.85 -7.15 -4.54
N HIS A 40 -2.97 -6.48 -3.81
CA HIS A 40 -2.38 -7.03 -2.60
C HIS A 40 -3.02 -6.39 -1.37
N ALA A 41 -2.99 -5.07 -1.32
CA ALA A 41 -3.49 -4.29 -0.20
C ALA A 41 -4.14 -2.99 -0.67
N LEU A 42 -4.88 -2.36 0.23
CA LEU A 42 -5.20 -0.95 0.12
C LEU A 42 -4.93 -0.24 1.44
N ILE A 43 -4.61 1.05 1.33
CA ILE A 43 -4.57 1.98 2.45
C ILE A 43 -5.67 3.02 2.22
N HIS A 44 -6.53 3.19 3.21
CA HIS A 44 -7.63 4.15 3.18
C HIS A 44 -7.47 5.17 4.31
N ALA A 45 -7.42 6.46 3.99
CA ALA A 45 -7.52 7.54 4.97
C ALA A 45 -8.99 7.70 5.38
N GLN A 46 -9.31 7.33 6.61
CA GLN A 46 -10.67 7.42 7.17
C GLN A 46 -10.94 8.79 7.79
N ALA A 47 -9.96 9.31 8.52
CA ALA A 47 -10.01 10.60 9.18
C ALA A 47 -8.64 11.26 9.12
N GLN A 48 -8.53 12.48 9.65
CA GLN A 48 -7.33 13.29 9.52
C GLN A 48 -6.06 12.61 10.03
N GLN A 49 -6.16 11.67 10.97
CA GLN A 49 -5.05 10.95 11.59
C GLN A 49 -5.27 9.43 11.66
N GLU A 50 -6.17 8.89 10.84
CA GLU A 50 -6.50 7.46 10.85
C GLU A 50 -6.38 6.86 9.46
N HIS A 51 -5.57 5.81 9.35
CA HIS A 51 -5.37 5.05 8.13
C HIS A 51 -5.65 3.59 8.38
N TRP A 52 -6.46 2.99 7.52
CA TRP A 52 -6.69 1.55 7.54
C TRP A 52 -5.83 0.88 6.49
N LEU A 53 -5.07 -0.11 6.92
CA LEU A 53 -4.37 -1.04 6.04
C LEU A 53 -5.22 -2.31 5.91
N VAL A 54 -5.62 -2.63 4.70
CA VAL A 54 -6.50 -3.76 4.42
C VAL A 54 -5.81 -4.71 3.45
N ASP A 55 -5.60 -5.95 3.89
CA ASP A 55 -5.20 -7.05 3.03
C ASP A 55 -6.37 -7.50 2.14
N LEU A 56 -6.11 -7.71 0.86
CA LEU A 56 -7.13 -8.06 -0.14
C LEU A 56 -7.14 -9.56 -0.49
N GLY A 57 -6.75 -10.42 0.46
CA GLY A 57 -6.53 -11.85 0.24
C GLY A 57 -5.21 -12.08 -0.48
N SER A 58 -4.16 -11.39 -0.06
CA SER A 58 -2.85 -11.52 -0.69
C SER A 58 -2.23 -12.89 -0.43
N SER A 59 -1.36 -13.35 -1.32
CA SER A 59 -0.78 -14.69 -1.25
C SER A 59 0.28 -14.81 -0.16
N ASN A 60 0.97 -13.71 0.18
CA ASN A 60 2.07 -13.69 1.14
C ASN A 60 1.78 -12.85 2.39
N GLY A 61 0.55 -12.33 2.51
CA GLY A 61 0.11 -11.52 3.64
C GLY A 61 0.75 -10.14 3.71
N ILE A 62 0.33 -9.40 4.73
CA ILE A 62 0.90 -8.10 5.14
C ILE A 62 1.55 -8.27 6.50
N HIS A 63 2.73 -7.69 6.67
CA HIS A 63 3.43 -7.61 7.95
C HIS A 63 3.38 -6.16 8.45
N LEU A 64 3.01 -5.96 9.72
CA LEU A 64 2.97 -4.64 10.37
C LEU A 64 3.85 -4.69 11.62
N ASN A 65 4.93 -3.91 11.62
CA ASN A 65 5.93 -3.82 12.69
C ASN A 65 6.77 -5.10 12.91
N GLY A 66 6.95 -5.90 11.86
CA GLY A 66 7.73 -7.15 11.89
C GLY A 66 6.97 -8.28 12.55
#